data_AF-A0A6N2Z4K5-F1
#
_entry.id   AF-A0A6N2Z4K5-F1
#
_cell.length_a   1.000
_cell.length_b   1.000
_cell.length_c   1.000
_cell.angle_alpha   90.00
_cell.angle_beta   90.00
_cell.angle_gamma   90.00
#
_symmetry.space_group_name_H-M   'P 1'
#
loop_
_entity.id
_entity.type
_entity.pdbx_description
1 polymer ?
#
loop_
_entity_poly.entity_id
_entity_poly.type
_entity_poly.pdbx_seq_one_letter_code
_entity_poly.pdbx_strand_id
1 'polypeptide(L)'
;MNAQQKAKVEFLCNECCWFGCKDRKACYETVSRKNLGENCQDHVCVAPGAGEGYLFSKAMENPGFISMTDIQDIYMPMGFSNFKIEGRGLGSVLILGFLLYYMTKPEYQIHVREEIYLDNMLDLFRTSARPNIDNKDYIGYY
;
A
#
# COMPACT_ATOMS: atom_id res chain seq x y z
N MET A 1 20.70 -18.63 2.95
CA MET A 1 20.86 -17.47 3.86
C MET A 1 20.86 -17.95 5.29
N ASN A 2 21.77 -17.46 6.13
CA ASN A 2 21.75 -17.74 7.56
C ASN A 2 20.67 -16.89 8.27
N ALA A 3 20.41 -17.16 9.55
CA ALA A 3 19.37 -16.47 10.32
C ALA A 3 19.58 -14.94 10.37
N GLN A 4 20.82 -14.48 10.55
CA GLN A 4 21.15 -13.05 10.61
C GLN A 4 20.91 -12.34 9.26
N GLN A 5 21.15 -13.03 8.15
CA GLN A 5 20.84 -12.51 6.82
C GLN A 5 19.33 -12.45 6.59
N LYS A 6 18.58 -13.51 6.98
CA LYS A 6 17.12 -13.56 6.84
C LYS A 6 16.43 -12.45 7.65
N ALA A 7 16.92 -12.16 8.85
CA ALA A 7 16.41 -11.09 9.70
C ALA A 7 16.56 -9.67 9.09
N LYS A 8 17.40 -9.51 8.07
CA LYS A 8 17.58 -8.24 7.34
C LYS A 8 16.79 -8.17 6.02
N VAL A 9 16.14 -9.25 5.62
CA VAL A 9 15.31 -9.28 4.42
C VAL A 9 13.95 -8.70 4.74
N GLU A 10 13.44 -7.88 3.84
CA GLU A 10 12.11 -7.29 3.89
C GLU A 10 11.40 -7.58 2.57
N PHE A 11 10.18 -8.09 2.64
CA PHE A 11 9.33 -8.32 1.48
C PHE A 11 8.30 -7.21 1.38
N LEU A 12 8.00 -6.74 0.16
CA LEU A 12 6.85 -5.86 -0.09
C LEU A 12 5.69 -6.73 -0.59
N CYS A 13 4.62 -6.84 0.20
CA CYS A 13 3.64 -7.91 0.02
C CYS A 13 2.60 -7.67 -1.08
N ASN A 14 2.28 -6.40 -1.33
CA ASN A 14 1.17 -5.96 -2.19
C ASN A 14 1.66 -5.06 -3.33
N GLU A 15 2.84 -5.31 -3.87
CA GLU A 15 3.38 -4.55 -5.00
C GLU A 15 2.44 -4.63 -6.22
N CYS A 16 2.01 -3.47 -6.73
CA CYS A 16 1.11 -3.42 -7.90
C CYS A 16 1.84 -3.20 -9.24
N CYS A 17 3.14 -2.94 -9.23
CA CYS A 17 3.94 -2.81 -10.45
C CYS A 17 3.93 -4.13 -11.24
N TRP A 18 3.96 -4.02 -12.57
CA TRP A 18 4.07 -5.19 -13.44
C TRP A 18 5.27 -6.07 -13.02
N PHE A 19 5.02 -7.36 -12.84
CA PHE A 19 6.00 -8.28 -12.24
C PHE A 19 7.36 -8.23 -12.96
N GLY A 20 7.34 -8.24 -14.29
CA GLY A 20 8.52 -8.18 -15.17
C GLY A 20 9.05 -6.77 -15.46
N CYS A 21 8.61 -5.73 -14.73
CA CYS A 21 8.95 -4.34 -15.05
C CYS A 21 10.46 -4.08 -15.10
N LYS A 22 10.93 -3.60 -16.24
CA LYS A 22 12.33 -3.23 -16.49
C LYS A 22 12.64 -1.78 -16.09
N ASP A 23 11.61 -0.97 -15.90
CA ASP A 23 11.74 0.47 -15.61
C ASP A 23 11.68 0.79 -14.10
N ARG A 24 11.50 -0.23 -13.24
CA ARG A 24 11.33 -0.07 -11.79
C ARG A 24 12.42 0.80 -11.14
N LYS A 25 13.67 0.66 -11.60
CA LYS A 25 14.79 1.49 -11.15
C LYS A 25 14.53 2.97 -11.44
N ALA A 26 14.17 3.31 -12.67
CA ALA A 26 13.91 4.69 -13.08
C ALA A 26 12.70 5.27 -12.35
N CYS A 27 11.62 4.49 -12.20
CA CYS A 27 10.45 4.88 -11.41
C CYS A 27 10.83 5.29 -9.98
N TYR A 28 11.52 4.39 -9.25
CA TYR A 28 11.88 4.67 -7.86
C TYR A 28 12.96 5.74 -7.72
N GLU A 29 13.88 5.88 -8.66
CA GLU A 29 14.84 6.98 -8.65
C GLU A 29 14.13 8.33 -8.77
N THR A 30 13.18 8.47 -9.70
CA THR A 30 12.37 9.69 -9.81
C THR A 30 11.57 9.96 -8.54
N VAL A 31 10.89 8.95 -7.98
CA VAL A 31 10.14 9.09 -6.71
C VAL A 31 11.07 9.49 -5.57
N SER A 32 12.28 8.93 -5.49
CA SER A 32 13.26 9.27 -4.45
C SER A 32 13.73 10.72 -4.56
N ARG A 33 14.05 11.19 -5.77
CA ARG A 33 14.46 12.59 -6.02
C ARG A 33 13.36 13.57 -5.62
N LYS A 34 12.11 13.27 -5.98
CA LYS A 34 10.94 14.06 -5.56
C LYS A 34 10.80 14.12 -4.03
N ASN A 35 11.00 12.99 -3.33
CA ASN A 35 10.97 12.97 -1.86
C ASN A 35 12.09 13.79 -1.21
N LEU A 36 13.20 14.04 -1.92
CA LEU A 36 14.28 14.94 -1.50
C LEU A 36 14.00 16.42 -1.84
N GLY A 37 12.87 16.72 -2.49
CA GLY A 37 12.52 18.07 -2.93
C GLY A 37 13.19 18.51 -4.23
N GLU A 38 13.82 17.60 -4.97
CA GLU A 38 14.39 17.92 -6.29
C GLU A 38 13.28 18.19 -7.31
N ASN A 39 13.45 19.25 -8.12
CA ASN A 39 12.58 19.51 -9.26
C ASN A 39 13.03 18.67 -10.46
N CYS A 40 12.49 17.46 -10.59
CA CYS A 40 12.80 16.52 -11.66
C CYS A 40 11.54 16.17 -12.49
N GLN A 41 11.75 15.77 -13.74
CA GLN A 41 10.68 15.30 -14.61
C GLN A 41 10.16 13.93 -14.16
N ASP A 42 8.86 13.73 -14.29
CA ASP A 42 8.19 12.46 -14.02
C ASP A 42 8.68 11.37 -14.98
N HIS A 43 8.98 10.21 -14.42
CA HIS A 43 9.17 9.01 -15.23
C HIS A 43 7.80 8.53 -15.72
N VAL A 44 7.66 8.40 -17.03
CA VAL A 44 6.44 7.88 -17.64
C VAL A 44 6.54 6.36 -17.67
N CYS A 45 5.78 5.70 -16.80
CA CYS A 45 5.72 4.24 -16.75
C CYS A 45 5.07 3.70 -18.04
N VAL A 46 5.78 2.80 -18.73
CA VAL A 46 5.30 2.15 -19.98
C VAL A 46 4.72 0.76 -19.75
N ALA A 47 4.58 0.34 -18.48
CA ALA A 47 3.97 -0.94 -18.15
C ALA A 47 2.49 -0.97 -18.58
N PRO A 48 1.95 -2.16 -18.93
CA PRO A 48 0.53 -2.30 -19.24
C PRO A 48 -0.36 -1.79 -18.10
N GLY A 49 -1.30 -0.89 -18.43
CA GLY A 49 -2.22 -0.30 -17.44
C GLY A 49 -1.59 0.72 -16.49
N ALA A 50 -0.45 1.32 -16.84
CA ALA A 50 0.24 2.32 -16.01
C ALA A 50 -0.62 3.54 -15.61
N GLY A 51 -1.66 3.86 -16.38
CA GLY A 51 -2.58 4.97 -16.10
C GLY A 51 -3.75 4.65 -15.18
N GLU A 52 -3.93 3.38 -14.76
CA GLU A 52 -5.10 2.94 -14.00
C GLU A 52 -5.01 3.24 -12.49
N GLY A 53 -3.84 3.71 -12.03
CA GLY A 53 -3.56 3.88 -10.61
C GLY A 53 -3.40 2.54 -9.88
N TYR A 54 -3.27 2.62 -8.55
CA TYR A 54 -3.16 1.44 -7.71
C TYR A 54 -4.56 0.83 -7.46
N LEU A 55 -4.72 -0.46 -7.76
CA LEU A 55 -5.90 -1.26 -7.40
C LEU A 55 -5.47 -2.48 -6.61
N PHE A 56 -6.06 -2.69 -5.43
CA PHE A 56 -5.66 -3.81 -4.58
C PHE A 56 -6.00 -5.17 -5.20
N SER A 57 -7.16 -5.29 -5.83
CA SER A 57 -7.56 -6.50 -6.57
C SER A 57 -6.53 -6.89 -7.64
N LYS A 58 -6.02 -5.91 -8.39
CA LYS A 58 -4.97 -6.13 -9.39
C LYS A 58 -3.63 -6.54 -8.75
N ALA A 59 -3.29 -5.95 -7.60
CA ALA A 59 -2.11 -6.35 -6.84
C ALA A 59 -2.22 -7.81 -6.36
N MET A 60 -3.41 -8.27 -5.95
CA MET A 60 -3.65 -9.66 -5.54
C MET A 60 -3.48 -10.68 -6.68
N GLU A 61 -3.66 -10.26 -7.93
CA GLU A 61 -3.44 -11.08 -9.13
C GLU A 61 -1.96 -11.10 -9.58
N ASN A 62 -1.11 -10.25 -8.98
CA ASN A 62 0.30 -10.17 -9.32
C ASN A 62 1.03 -11.46 -8.88
N PRO A 63 1.86 -12.10 -9.74
CA PRO A 63 2.69 -13.24 -9.33
C PRO A 63 3.62 -12.95 -8.15
N GLY A 64 3.94 -11.68 -7.88
CA GLY A 64 4.73 -11.25 -6.73
C GLY A 64 3.91 -10.95 -5.47
N PHE A 65 2.59 -11.12 -5.51
CA PHE A 65 1.73 -10.91 -4.34
C PHE A 65 2.05 -11.94 -3.26
N ILE A 66 2.10 -11.47 -2.02
CA ILE A 66 2.31 -12.31 -0.84
C ILE A 66 1.07 -12.18 0.04
N SER A 67 0.27 -13.25 0.06
CA SER A 67 -0.95 -13.33 0.86
C SER A 67 -0.65 -13.58 2.34
N MET A 68 -1.66 -13.37 3.20
CA MET A 68 -1.53 -13.76 4.61
C MET A 68 -1.23 -15.25 4.79
N THR A 69 -1.82 -16.10 3.95
CA THR A 69 -1.56 -17.54 3.93
C THR A 69 -0.12 -17.83 3.53
N ASP A 70 0.41 -17.18 2.49
CA ASP A 70 1.82 -17.38 2.08
C ASP A 70 2.79 -16.95 3.18
N ILE A 71 2.51 -15.83 3.86
CA ILE A 71 3.32 -15.37 5.00
C ILE A 71 3.40 -16.47 6.06
N GLN A 72 2.25 -17.02 6.46
CA GLN A 72 2.14 -17.98 7.55
C GLN A 72 2.68 -19.36 7.18
N ASP A 73 2.37 -19.84 5.97
CA ASP A 73 2.58 -21.23 5.59
C ASP A 73 3.90 -21.44 4.83
N ILE A 74 4.45 -20.38 4.20
CA ILE A 74 5.66 -20.46 3.38
C ILE A 74 6.80 -19.67 4.02
N TYR A 75 6.63 -18.35 4.17
CA TYR A 75 7.77 -17.48 4.50
C TYR A 75 8.17 -17.53 5.98
N MET A 76 7.21 -17.60 6.91
CA MET A 76 7.49 -17.72 8.34
C MET A 76 8.24 -19.03 8.68
N PRO A 77 7.82 -20.22 8.18
CA PRO A 77 8.58 -21.46 8.35
C PRO A 77 9.98 -21.40 7.73
N MET A 78 10.16 -20.63 6.65
CA MET A 78 11.47 -20.36 6.08
C MET A 78 12.34 -19.44 6.95
N GLY A 79 11.81 -18.87 8.04
CA GLY A 79 12.52 -18.01 8.99
C GLY A 79 12.58 -16.54 8.59
N PHE A 80 11.65 -16.07 7.75
CA PHE A 80 11.47 -14.65 7.43
C PHE A 80 10.35 -14.04 8.28
N SER A 81 10.53 -12.78 8.67
CA SER A 81 9.60 -12.11 9.60
C SER A 81 9.26 -10.67 9.25
N ASN A 82 9.92 -10.06 8.26
CA ASN A 82 9.69 -8.65 7.92
C ASN A 82 8.91 -8.52 6.60
N PHE A 83 7.69 -8.03 6.72
CA PHE A 83 6.74 -7.86 5.63
C PHE A 83 6.26 -6.42 5.64
N LYS A 84 6.46 -5.73 4.53
CA LYS A 84 6.06 -4.35 4.31
C LYS A 84 4.80 -4.31 3.46
N ILE A 85 3.95 -3.34 3.75
CA ILE A 85 2.76 -3.04 2.99
C ILE A 85 3.02 -1.74 2.22
N GLU A 86 2.77 -1.76 0.91
CA GLU A 86 2.81 -0.58 0.05
C GLU A 86 1.72 0.41 0.49
N GLY A 87 2.02 1.70 0.43
CA GLY A 87 1.05 2.70 0.91
C GLY A 87 1.50 4.15 0.87
N ARG A 88 2.80 4.43 0.74
CA ARG A 88 3.27 5.82 0.68
C ARG A 88 2.67 6.54 -0.53
N GLY A 89 1.96 7.64 -0.28
CA GLY A 89 1.31 8.43 -1.33
C GLY A 89 -0.01 7.88 -1.84
N LEU A 90 -0.50 6.75 -1.30
CA LEU A 90 -1.82 6.21 -1.62
C LEU A 90 -2.89 6.81 -0.69
N GLY A 91 -4.13 6.85 -1.19
CA GLY A 91 -5.28 7.37 -0.43
C GLY A 91 -5.65 6.49 0.76
N SER A 92 -6.21 7.12 1.80
CA SER A 92 -6.55 6.49 3.09
C SER A 92 -7.46 5.27 2.98
N VAL A 93 -8.43 5.31 2.07
CA VAL A 93 -9.37 4.21 1.82
C VAL A 93 -8.63 2.95 1.34
N LEU A 94 -7.60 3.11 0.50
CA LEU A 94 -6.77 1.99 0.05
C LEU A 94 -5.94 1.43 1.20
N ILE A 95 -5.31 2.31 2.00
CA ILE A 95 -4.53 1.91 3.17
C ILE A 95 -5.37 1.12 4.16
N LEU A 96 -6.59 1.59 4.45
CA LEU A 96 -7.52 0.87 5.29
C LEU A 96 -7.83 -0.52 4.71
N GLY A 97 -8.05 -0.63 3.40
CA GLY A 97 -8.23 -1.92 2.73
C GLY A 97 -7.05 -2.88 2.97
N PHE A 98 -5.81 -2.40 2.91
CA PHE A 98 -4.64 -3.23 3.18
C PHE A 98 -4.55 -3.65 4.65
N LEU A 99 -4.81 -2.73 5.57
CA LEU A 99 -4.80 -3.02 7.01
C LEU A 99 -5.89 -4.04 7.39
N LEU A 100 -7.08 -3.92 6.83
CA LEU A 100 -8.14 -4.90 7.04
C LEU A 100 -7.73 -6.28 6.50
N TYR A 101 -7.04 -6.34 5.35
CA TYR A 101 -6.56 -7.61 4.79
C TYR A 101 -5.43 -8.24 5.61
N TYR A 102 -4.38 -7.48 5.94
CA TYR A 102 -3.15 -8.02 6.56
C TYR A 102 -3.19 -8.08 8.09
N MET A 103 -3.98 -7.21 8.74
CA MET A 103 -3.94 -7.01 10.20
C MET A 103 -5.23 -7.39 10.91
N THR A 104 -6.27 -7.80 10.18
CA THR A 104 -7.56 -8.18 10.75
C THR A 104 -7.94 -9.58 10.31
N LYS A 105 -8.42 -10.41 11.24
CA LYS A 105 -8.98 -11.71 10.90
C LYS A 105 -10.21 -11.54 9.99
N PRO A 106 -10.40 -12.36 8.94
CA PRO A 106 -11.47 -12.17 7.96
C PRO A 106 -12.86 -11.98 8.57
N GLU A 107 -13.20 -12.75 9.61
CA GLU A 107 -14.49 -12.71 10.30
C GLU A 107 -14.76 -11.40 11.07
N TYR A 108 -13.73 -10.59 11.33
CA TYR A 108 -13.83 -9.32 12.05
C TYR A 108 -13.62 -8.08 11.18
N GLN A 109 -13.36 -8.22 9.87
CA GLN A 109 -13.06 -7.08 9.00
C GLN A 109 -14.18 -6.03 8.97
N ILE A 110 -15.45 -6.45 8.96
CA ILE A 110 -16.58 -5.52 8.97
C ILE A 110 -16.63 -4.70 10.26
N HIS A 111 -16.46 -5.36 11.41
CA HIS A 111 -16.47 -4.73 12.72
C HIS A 111 -15.35 -3.69 12.84
N VAL A 112 -14.11 -4.07 12.48
CA VAL A 112 -12.96 -3.14 12.53
C VAL A 112 -13.17 -1.96 11.59
N ARG A 113 -13.72 -2.20 10.39
CA ARG A 113 -14.01 -1.14 9.44
C ARG A 113 -15.05 -0.15 9.97
N GLU A 114 -16.13 -0.65 10.57
CA GLU A 114 -17.20 0.17 11.14
C GLU A 114 -16.70 1.01 12.34
N GLU A 115 -15.93 0.41 13.24
CA GLU A 115 -15.32 1.14 14.37
C GLU A 115 -14.41 2.29 13.89
N ILE A 116 -13.58 2.06 12.85
CA ILE A 116 -12.72 3.10 12.26
C ILE A 116 -13.53 4.23 11.62
N TYR A 117 -14.69 3.92 11.02
CA TYR A 117 -15.56 4.93 10.44
C TYR A 117 -16.23 5.81 11.50
N LEU A 118 -16.63 5.22 12.63
CA LEU A 118 -17.29 5.93 13.72
C LEU A 118 -16.32 6.77 14.57
N ASP A 119 -15.03 6.42 14.59
CA ASP A 119 -13.98 7.11 15.36
C ASP A 119 -13.37 8.33 14.63
N ASN A 120 -13.96 8.78 13.50
CA ASN A 120 -13.40 9.83 12.62
C ASN A 120 -11.93 9.58 12.21
N MET A 121 -11.40 8.37 12.36
CA MET A 121 -10.01 8.00 12.03
C MET A 121 -9.74 8.08 10.51
N LEU A 122 -10.77 8.21 9.68
CA LEU A 122 -10.62 8.55 8.28
C LEU A 122 -10.20 10.02 8.06
N ASP A 123 -10.49 10.93 9.00
CA ASP A 123 -10.00 12.31 8.98
C ASP A 123 -8.49 12.39 9.26
N LEU A 124 -7.90 11.41 9.95
CA LEU A 124 -6.45 11.35 10.26
C LEU A 124 -5.56 11.28 9.01
N PHE A 125 -6.14 10.96 7.86
CA PHE A 125 -5.44 10.93 6.57
C PHE A 125 -5.79 12.09 5.63
N ARG A 126 -6.63 13.05 6.06
CA ARG A 126 -7.00 14.23 5.25
C ARG A 126 -5.86 15.27 5.11
N THR A 127 -4.72 15.07 5.76
CA THR A 127 -3.64 16.07 5.84
C THR A 127 -2.59 16.01 4.73
N SER A 128 -2.81 15.27 3.64
CA SER A 128 -2.03 15.45 2.40
C SER A 128 -2.83 16.24 1.35
N ALA A 129 -2.90 17.56 1.59
CA ALA A 129 -3.22 18.63 0.64
C ALA A 129 -4.57 18.58 -0.11
N ARG A 130 -5.58 19.23 0.46
CA ARG A 130 -6.37 20.25 -0.27
C ARG A 130 -6.48 21.52 0.58
N PRO A 131 -6.02 22.69 0.13
CA PRO A 131 -6.34 23.94 0.79
C PRO A 131 -7.80 24.28 0.52
N ASN A 132 -8.52 24.70 1.56
CA ASN A 132 -9.88 25.25 1.55
C ASN A 132 -11.02 24.34 1.06
N ILE A 133 -11.58 23.55 1.98
CA ILE A 133 -13.04 23.46 2.08
C ILE A 133 -13.37 23.71 3.54
N ASP A 134 -14.05 24.82 3.81
CA ASP A 134 -14.54 25.20 5.13
C ASP A 134 -15.45 24.09 5.66
N ASN A 135 -15.30 23.73 6.93
CA ASN A 135 -15.85 22.50 7.52
C ASN A 135 -17.38 22.56 7.75
N LYS A 136 -18.10 23.36 6.97
CA LYS A 136 -19.53 23.66 7.09
C LYS A 136 -20.42 22.98 6.05
N ASP A 137 -19.85 22.33 5.04
CA ASP A 137 -20.63 21.72 3.95
C ASP A 137 -20.74 20.19 4.02
N TYR A 138 -20.31 19.56 5.13
CA TYR A 138 -20.65 18.16 5.41
C TYR A 138 -22.10 18.05 5.89
N ILE A 139 -23.04 18.26 4.96
CA ILE A 139 -24.43 17.86 5.14
C ILE A 139 -24.44 16.34 4.93
N GLY A 140 -24.45 15.61 6.04
CA GLY A 140 -24.66 14.16 6.03
C GLY A 140 -26.01 13.85 5.38
N TYR A 141 -25.97 13.17 4.25
CA TYR A 141 -27.13 12.46 3.72
C TYR A 141 -26.90 10.98 3.98
N TYR A 142 -27.80 10.41 4.77
CA TYR A 142 -27.97 8.99 5.03
C TYR A 142 -28.09 8.19 3.73
#